data_AF-A0A3M1HK26-F1
#
_entry.id   AF-A0A3M1HK26-F1
#
_cell.length_a   1.000
_cell.length_b   1.000
_cell.length_c   1.000
_cell.angle_alpha   90.00
_cell.angle_beta   90.00
_cell.angle_gamma   90.00
#
_symmetry.space_group_name_H-M   'P 1'
#
loop_
_entity.id
_entity.type
_entity.pdbx_description
1 polymer ?
#
loop_
_entity_poly.entity_id
_entity_poly.type
_entity_poly.pdbx_seq_one_letter_code
_entity_poly.pdbx_strand_id
1 'polypeptide(L)'
;MKQDLRELLRIPYARLDEINAVLLDPDERVINDFLAVVEKYGTPEEINRRAREARRLDSLLERLREVRPEYVDDLHWLQEQRDARAFISIADYRRKVLGDAAETMSFADDFAVTLEISAAQYFPWLIVAARRAIEQGTLMPGRYIRVRKMKEQEADGDLLAFAAAMEIIGASYVETLDTRGTDGSNIHLGGPETITGYFGGVGQPNGHALKWLDEYLYYYTRYGVRQVLNVNPGTVLLGYLLHRLGVDIEFKISVFMGNDNPYAALWTLIGAKLFAREGGTSPLVGFNWSNSVNNETMEITAQFRRELGFEDVVRFEHHITETWKSIVRQPYNRRDELLQIADHVPNISAKHEGGDPEIDSAREHPSDILDYFRDKEEIIASGDWDALTQNFLDKIDAVNRTAWALTERGLSFIAATRLHH
;
A
#
# COMPACT_ATOMS: atom_id res chain seq x y z
N MET A 1 -30.05 34.75 19.78
CA MET A 1 -30.28 33.35 19.35
C MET A 1 -29.08 32.93 18.53
N LYS A 2 -28.37 31.90 18.99
CA LYS A 2 -27.18 31.36 18.30
C LYS A 2 -27.61 30.91 16.91
N GLN A 3 -27.18 31.62 15.88
CA GLN A 3 -27.07 31.03 14.56
C GLN A 3 -26.29 29.73 14.75
N ASP A 4 -26.77 28.61 14.21
CA ASP A 4 -26.03 27.36 14.32
C ASP A 4 -24.64 27.61 13.72
N LEU A 5 -23.59 27.51 14.53
CA LEU A 5 -22.22 27.79 14.10
C LEU A 5 -21.82 26.90 12.93
N ARG A 6 -22.50 25.75 12.74
CA ARG A 6 -22.34 24.89 11.56
C ARG A 6 -22.68 25.58 10.25
N GLU A 7 -23.68 26.46 10.22
CA GLU A 7 -24.04 27.20 9.00
C GLU A 7 -22.90 28.12 8.53
N LEU A 8 -22.05 28.59 9.45
CA LEU A 8 -20.86 29.38 9.11
C LEU A 8 -19.76 28.55 8.42
N LEU A 9 -19.84 27.21 8.47
CA LEU A 9 -18.89 26.30 7.81
C LEU A 9 -19.28 25.99 6.35
N ARG A 10 -20.46 26.44 5.88
CA ARG A 10 -20.89 26.20 4.50
C ARG A 10 -19.91 26.86 3.52
N ILE A 11 -19.32 26.07 2.64
CA ILE A 11 -18.50 26.57 1.53
C ILE A 11 -19.45 27.17 0.47
N PRO A 12 -19.37 28.48 0.16
CA PRO A 12 -20.19 29.07 -0.89
C PRO A 12 -19.81 28.53 -2.27
N TYR A 13 -20.80 28.32 -3.14
CA TYR A 13 -20.55 27.82 -4.52
C TYR A 13 -19.57 28.70 -5.30
N ALA A 14 -19.61 30.02 -5.12
CA ALA A 14 -18.65 30.95 -5.73
C ALA A 14 -17.17 30.63 -5.40
N ARG A 15 -16.88 30.01 -4.24
CA ARG A 15 -15.52 29.56 -3.91
C ARG A 15 -15.09 28.37 -4.76
N LEU A 16 -16.03 27.49 -5.11
CA LEU A 16 -15.76 26.39 -6.04
C LEU A 16 -15.58 26.91 -7.47
N ASP A 17 -16.36 27.91 -7.87
CA ASP A 17 -16.20 28.58 -9.18
C ASP A 17 -14.82 29.24 -9.29
N GLU A 18 -14.34 29.90 -8.23
CA GLU A 18 -13.00 30.49 -8.17
C GLU A 18 -11.88 29.43 -8.25
N ILE A 19 -12.04 28.27 -7.60
CA ILE A 19 -11.08 27.16 -7.73
C ILE A 19 -11.07 26.63 -9.17
N ASN A 20 -12.24 26.42 -9.77
CA ASN A 20 -12.34 25.99 -11.16
C ASN A 20 -11.72 26.99 -12.13
N ALA A 21 -11.87 28.30 -11.87
CA ALA A 21 -11.24 29.34 -12.68
C ALA A 21 -9.72 29.19 -12.71
N VAL A 22 -9.07 28.89 -11.58
CA VAL A 22 -7.62 28.61 -11.53
C VAL A 22 -7.25 27.35 -12.29
N LEU A 23 -8.01 26.27 -12.12
CA LEU A 23 -7.73 24.98 -12.79
C LEU A 23 -7.92 25.02 -14.31
N LEU A 24 -8.75 25.94 -14.80
CA LEU A 24 -9.11 26.08 -16.22
C LEU A 24 -8.45 27.28 -16.90
N ASP A 25 -7.67 28.08 -16.16
CA ASP A 25 -6.96 29.23 -16.70
C ASP A 25 -5.84 28.77 -17.65
N PRO A 26 -5.87 29.13 -18.95
CA PRO A 26 -4.83 28.74 -19.89
C PRO A 26 -3.46 29.34 -19.58
N ASP A 27 -3.37 30.36 -18.73
CA ASP A 27 -2.11 30.99 -18.31
C ASP A 27 -1.56 30.39 -17.00
N GLU A 28 -2.31 29.49 -16.33
CA GLU A 28 -1.88 28.90 -15.06
C GLU A 28 -0.77 27.86 -15.27
N ARG A 29 0.46 28.29 -14.97
CA ARG A 29 1.66 27.49 -15.22
C ARG A 29 1.65 26.14 -14.50
N VAL A 30 1.16 26.06 -13.26
CA VAL A 30 1.19 24.79 -12.52
C VAL A 30 0.32 23.71 -13.18
N ILE A 31 -0.77 24.12 -13.83
CA ILE A 31 -1.66 23.24 -14.58
C ILE A 31 -1.06 22.91 -15.95
N ASN A 32 -0.51 23.90 -16.65
CA ASN A 32 0.14 23.68 -17.94
C ASN A 32 1.35 22.74 -17.84
N ASP A 33 2.20 22.90 -16.83
CA ASP A 33 3.34 22.03 -16.60
C ASP A 33 2.89 20.59 -16.26
N PHE A 34 1.76 20.42 -15.55
CA PHE A 34 1.14 19.12 -15.30
C PHE A 34 0.62 18.46 -16.60
N LEU A 35 -0.17 19.20 -17.39
CA LEU A 35 -0.73 18.71 -18.66
C LEU A 35 0.38 18.34 -19.66
N ALA A 36 1.43 19.15 -19.74
CA ALA A 36 2.59 18.87 -20.59
C ALA A 36 3.30 17.56 -20.25
N VAL A 37 3.25 17.08 -18.99
CA VAL A 37 3.75 15.75 -18.63
C VAL A 37 2.79 14.67 -19.11
N VAL A 38 1.48 14.84 -18.89
CA VAL A 38 0.45 13.88 -19.34
C VAL A 38 0.50 13.68 -20.86
N GLU A 39 0.60 14.77 -21.62
CA GLU A 39 0.64 14.77 -23.09
C GLU A 39 1.79 13.92 -23.69
N LYS A 40 2.92 13.77 -22.96
CA LYS A 40 4.03 12.90 -23.40
C LYS A 40 3.61 11.44 -23.53
N TYR A 41 2.62 11.01 -22.77
CA TYR A 41 2.17 9.61 -22.72
C TYR A 41 0.93 9.34 -23.59
N GLY A 42 0.19 10.39 -23.96
CA GLY A 42 -0.98 10.32 -24.82
C GLY A 42 -2.26 10.75 -24.11
N THR A 43 -3.41 10.42 -24.70
CA THR A 43 -4.72 10.64 -24.08
C THR A 43 -4.93 9.71 -22.87
N PRO A 44 -5.79 10.08 -21.89
CA PRO A 44 -6.12 9.19 -20.76
C PRO A 44 -6.56 7.79 -21.19
N GLU A 45 -7.32 7.67 -22.27
CA GLU A 45 -7.77 6.40 -22.84
C GLU A 45 -6.60 5.55 -23.35
N GLU A 46 -5.65 6.16 -24.07
CA GLU A 46 -4.43 5.49 -24.55
C GLU A 46 -3.52 5.07 -23.41
N ILE A 47 -3.35 5.93 -22.40
CA ILE A 47 -2.58 5.67 -21.18
C ILE A 47 -3.15 4.42 -20.48
N ASN A 48 -4.46 4.40 -20.21
CA ASN A 48 -5.11 3.27 -19.55
C ASN A 48 -5.09 2.00 -20.41
N ARG A 49 -5.24 2.11 -21.73
CA ARG A 49 -5.15 0.96 -22.64
C ARG A 49 -3.77 0.31 -22.56
N ARG A 50 -2.69 1.10 -22.67
CA ARG A 50 -1.31 0.61 -22.55
C ARG A 50 -1.05 -0.04 -21.20
N ALA A 51 -1.52 0.57 -20.12
CA ALA A 51 -1.37 0.01 -18.78
C ALA A 51 -2.08 -1.35 -18.61
N ARG A 52 -3.31 -1.48 -19.12
CA ARG A 52 -4.05 -2.76 -19.09
C ARG A 52 -3.36 -3.84 -19.90
N GLU A 53 -2.82 -3.51 -21.08
CA GLU A 53 -2.06 -4.43 -21.92
C GLU A 53 -0.78 -4.87 -21.23
N ALA A 54 -0.01 -3.92 -20.67
CA ALA A 54 1.25 -4.19 -19.99
C ALA A 54 1.10 -5.08 -18.73
N ARG A 55 -0.05 -5.01 -18.06
CA ARG A 55 -0.34 -5.78 -16.85
C ARG A 55 -0.80 -7.22 -17.10
N ARG A 56 -1.13 -7.58 -18.35
CA ARG A 56 -1.58 -8.95 -18.65
C ARG A 56 -0.50 -9.96 -18.25
N LEU A 57 -0.90 -11.02 -17.55
CA LEU A 57 0.03 -12.05 -17.07
C LEU A 57 0.90 -12.60 -18.21
N ASP A 58 0.32 -12.91 -19.37
CA ASP A 58 1.07 -13.39 -20.53
C ASP A 58 2.16 -12.40 -20.97
N SER A 59 1.84 -11.11 -21.00
CA SER A 59 2.76 -10.03 -21.39
C SER A 59 3.86 -9.81 -20.35
N LEU A 60 3.54 -9.94 -19.06
CA LEU A 60 4.52 -9.90 -17.98
C LEU A 60 5.50 -11.07 -18.07
N LEU A 61 5.00 -12.30 -18.27
CA LEU A 61 5.82 -13.51 -18.38
C LEU A 61 6.69 -13.50 -19.63
N GLU A 62 6.16 -13.06 -20.78
CA GLU A 62 6.94 -12.96 -22.03
C GLU A 62 8.15 -12.05 -21.86
N ARG A 63 7.95 -10.85 -21.29
CA ARG A 63 9.05 -9.91 -21.03
C ARG A 63 10.00 -10.40 -19.95
N LEU A 64 9.48 -11.06 -18.91
CA LEU A 64 10.32 -11.60 -17.84
C LEU A 64 11.26 -12.69 -18.35
N ARG A 65 10.85 -13.52 -19.32
CA ARG A 65 11.72 -14.53 -19.95
C ARG A 65 12.96 -13.92 -20.59
N GLU A 66 12.87 -12.70 -21.10
CA GLU A 66 14.00 -12.00 -21.73
C GLU A 66 14.99 -11.43 -20.71
N VAL A 67 14.50 -11.02 -19.53
CA VAL A 67 15.29 -10.30 -18.52
C VAL A 67 15.82 -11.24 -17.42
N ARG A 68 14.98 -12.16 -16.94
CA ARG A 68 15.24 -12.99 -15.76
C ARG A 68 14.50 -14.33 -15.86
N PRO A 69 14.91 -15.22 -16.78
CA PRO A 69 14.19 -16.46 -17.08
C PRO A 69 14.00 -17.38 -15.88
N GLU A 70 14.90 -17.37 -14.89
CA GLU A 70 14.76 -18.20 -13.69
C GLU A 70 13.51 -17.88 -12.85
N TYR A 71 13.03 -16.62 -12.88
CA TYR A 71 11.82 -16.23 -12.13
C TYR A 71 10.56 -16.74 -12.80
N VAL A 72 10.63 -17.09 -14.09
CA VAL A 72 9.49 -17.65 -14.83
C VAL A 72 9.18 -19.06 -14.32
N ASP A 73 10.21 -19.85 -14.01
CA ASP A 73 10.04 -21.20 -13.44
C ASP A 73 9.38 -21.14 -12.06
N ASP A 74 9.79 -20.19 -11.21
CA ASP A 74 9.16 -19.97 -9.91
C ASP A 74 7.70 -19.51 -10.02
N LEU A 75 7.36 -18.68 -11.01
CA LEU A 75 5.98 -18.27 -11.28
C LEU A 75 5.13 -19.42 -11.80
N HIS A 76 5.68 -20.27 -12.67
CA HIS A 76 5.01 -21.48 -13.14
C HIS A 76 4.77 -22.45 -11.98
N TRP A 77 5.77 -22.67 -11.12
CA TRP A 77 5.59 -23.43 -9.89
C TRP A 77 4.47 -22.86 -9.03
N LEU A 78 4.41 -21.53 -8.83
CA LEU A 78 3.38 -20.88 -8.03
C LEU A 78 1.97 -21.05 -8.64
N GLN A 79 1.84 -20.98 -9.97
CA GLN A 79 0.59 -21.29 -10.68
C GLN A 79 0.17 -22.75 -10.48
N GLU A 80 1.11 -23.69 -10.62
CA GLU A 80 0.84 -25.11 -10.41
C GLU A 80 0.36 -25.39 -8.99
N GLN A 81 0.99 -24.81 -7.96
CA GLN A 81 0.56 -24.98 -6.57
C GLN A 81 -0.82 -24.39 -6.30
N ARG A 82 -1.12 -23.23 -6.88
CA ARG A 82 -2.45 -22.61 -6.82
C ARG A 82 -3.51 -23.51 -7.46
N ASP A 83 -3.25 -23.98 -8.68
CA ASP A 83 -4.21 -24.76 -9.47
C ASP A 83 -4.41 -26.16 -8.86
N ALA A 84 -3.38 -26.71 -8.23
CA ALA A 84 -3.44 -27.93 -7.42
C ALA A 84 -4.11 -27.73 -6.05
N ARG A 85 -4.52 -26.50 -5.70
CA ARG A 85 -5.13 -26.16 -4.39
C ARG A 85 -4.23 -26.56 -3.21
N ALA A 86 -2.92 -26.40 -3.36
CA ALA A 86 -1.93 -26.80 -2.35
C ALA A 86 -1.92 -25.88 -1.10
N PHE A 87 -2.41 -24.64 -1.25
CA PHE A 87 -2.55 -23.72 -0.13
C PHE A 87 -3.78 -24.06 0.72
N ILE A 88 -3.69 -23.83 2.03
CA ILE A 88 -4.80 -24.06 2.95
C ILE A 88 -6.03 -23.24 2.53
N SER A 89 -7.21 -23.87 2.51
CA SER A 89 -8.48 -23.20 2.26
C SER A 89 -8.86 -22.30 3.46
N ILE A 90 -9.72 -21.30 3.27
CA ILE A 90 -10.16 -20.45 4.40
C ILE A 90 -10.95 -21.29 5.41
N ALA A 91 -11.75 -22.25 4.93
CA ALA A 91 -12.51 -23.16 5.79
C ALA A 91 -11.59 -24.05 6.64
N ASP A 92 -10.55 -24.64 6.05
CA ASP A 92 -9.60 -25.50 6.77
C ASP A 92 -8.72 -24.68 7.71
N TYR A 93 -8.37 -23.45 7.35
CA TYR A 93 -7.69 -22.53 8.26
C TYR A 93 -8.56 -22.23 9.49
N ARG A 94 -9.84 -21.90 9.30
CA ARG A 94 -10.79 -21.67 10.41
C ARG A 94 -10.94 -22.92 11.28
N ARG A 95 -11.04 -24.11 10.69
CA ARG A 95 -11.07 -25.40 11.42
C ARG A 95 -9.76 -25.67 12.17
N LYS A 96 -8.60 -25.33 11.60
CA LYS A 96 -7.29 -25.42 12.26
C LYS A 96 -7.22 -24.54 13.52
N VAL A 97 -7.86 -23.37 13.49
CA VAL A 97 -7.92 -22.44 14.64
C VAL A 97 -8.92 -22.88 15.70
N LEU A 98 -10.16 -23.17 15.30
CA LEU A 98 -11.31 -23.31 16.20
C LEU A 98 -11.74 -24.77 16.45
N GLY A 99 -11.19 -25.73 15.72
CA GLY A 99 -11.72 -27.10 15.68
C GLY A 99 -13.17 -27.12 15.17
N ASP A 100 -14.01 -27.96 15.77
CA ASP A 100 -15.41 -28.16 15.39
C ASP A 100 -16.27 -26.89 15.53
N ALA A 101 -15.85 -25.93 16.38
CA ALA A 101 -16.57 -24.67 16.54
C ALA A 101 -16.62 -23.84 15.23
N ALA A 102 -15.67 -24.05 14.31
CA ALA A 102 -15.67 -23.39 13.00
C ALA A 102 -16.94 -23.65 12.17
N GLU A 103 -17.61 -24.78 12.38
CA GLU A 103 -18.79 -25.18 11.59
C GLU A 103 -20.09 -24.49 12.04
N THR A 104 -20.08 -23.90 13.24
CA THR A 104 -21.26 -23.24 13.83
C THR A 104 -21.05 -21.75 14.08
N MET A 105 -19.80 -21.28 14.10
CA MET A 105 -19.47 -19.87 14.24
C MET A 105 -19.86 -19.09 12.97
N SER A 106 -20.49 -17.93 13.18
CA SER A 106 -20.70 -16.94 12.13
C SER A 106 -19.52 -15.98 12.09
N PHE A 107 -19.07 -15.61 10.90
CA PHE A 107 -17.96 -14.68 10.70
C PHE A 107 -18.47 -13.34 10.19
N ALA A 108 -17.92 -12.24 10.73
CA ALA A 108 -18.25 -10.88 10.32
C ALA A 108 -17.61 -10.52 8.96
N ASP A 109 -18.13 -11.10 7.88
CA ASP A 109 -17.57 -10.95 6.53
C ASP A 109 -17.69 -9.51 5.98
N ASP A 110 -18.71 -8.74 6.40
CA ASP A 110 -18.87 -7.32 6.05
C ASP A 110 -17.74 -6.43 6.58
N PHE A 111 -16.99 -6.92 7.58
CA PHE A 111 -15.86 -6.22 8.19
C PHE A 111 -14.53 -6.94 7.99
N ALA A 112 -14.44 -7.78 6.94
CA ALA A 112 -13.24 -8.57 6.68
C ALA A 112 -11.98 -7.70 6.61
N VAL A 113 -11.02 -7.96 7.50
CA VAL A 113 -9.77 -7.20 7.59
C VAL A 113 -8.80 -7.66 6.51
N THR A 114 -8.31 -6.74 5.68
CA THR A 114 -7.26 -7.07 4.70
C THR A 114 -5.96 -7.43 5.41
N LEU A 115 -5.42 -8.61 5.15
CA LEU A 115 -4.09 -8.99 5.64
C LEU A 115 -3.03 -8.33 4.77
N GLU A 116 -2.23 -7.44 5.35
CA GLU A 116 -1.23 -6.65 4.64
C GLU A 116 0.16 -6.82 5.23
N ILE A 117 1.14 -6.98 4.33
CA ILE A 117 2.56 -6.95 4.65
C ILE A 117 3.22 -5.77 3.95
N SER A 118 4.16 -5.15 4.63
CA SER A 118 4.98 -4.09 4.05
C SER A 118 6.45 -4.50 3.93
N ALA A 119 7.20 -3.75 3.12
CA ALA A 119 8.54 -4.07 2.66
C ALA A 119 8.69 -5.51 2.15
N ALA A 120 7.81 -5.89 1.20
CA ALA A 120 7.94 -7.09 0.38
C ALA A 120 8.88 -6.79 -0.82
N GLN A 121 10.16 -6.63 -0.54
CA GLN A 121 11.11 -6.00 -1.47
C GLN A 121 11.48 -6.88 -2.67
N TYR A 122 11.64 -8.19 -2.46
CA TYR A 122 12.19 -9.08 -3.48
C TYR A 122 11.28 -10.27 -3.77
N PHE A 123 11.09 -10.58 -5.06
CA PHE A 123 10.28 -11.71 -5.52
C PHE A 123 10.73 -13.07 -4.94
N PRO A 124 12.04 -13.39 -4.81
CA PRO A 124 12.46 -14.65 -4.19
C PRO A 124 11.93 -14.85 -2.77
N TRP A 125 11.79 -13.78 -1.98
CA TRP A 125 11.25 -13.87 -0.62
C TRP A 125 9.78 -14.29 -0.63
N LEU A 126 9.00 -13.81 -1.61
CA LEU A 126 7.61 -14.22 -1.79
C LEU A 126 7.50 -15.73 -2.07
N ILE A 127 8.39 -16.28 -2.89
CA ILE A 127 8.43 -17.72 -3.19
C ILE A 127 8.79 -18.55 -1.94
N VAL A 128 9.77 -18.10 -1.15
CA VAL A 128 10.09 -18.75 0.13
C VAL A 128 8.89 -18.73 1.07
N ALA A 129 8.19 -17.60 1.20
CA ALA A 129 6.97 -17.50 2.00
C ALA A 129 5.85 -18.40 1.47
N ALA A 130 5.66 -18.50 0.15
CA ALA A 130 4.66 -19.36 -0.46
C ALA A 130 4.93 -20.85 -0.17
N ARG A 131 6.18 -21.29 -0.29
CA ARG A 131 6.60 -22.67 0.06
C ARG A 131 6.31 -22.97 1.53
N ARG A 132 6.71 -22.05 2.42
CA ARG A 132 6.45 -22.15 3.86
C ARG A 132 4.96 -22.17 4.18
N ALA A 133 4.15 -21.38 3.47
CA ALA A 133 2.71 -21.33 3.66
C ALA A 133 2.01 -22.65 3.35
N ILE A 134 2.45 -23.33 2.29
CA ILE A 134 1.98 -24.69 1.94
C ILE A 134 2.41 -25.68 3.03
N GLU A 135 3.70 -25.69 3.38
CA GLU A 135 4.25 -26.65 4.36
C GLU A 135 3.58 -26.53 5.74
N GLN A 136 3.36 -25.30 6.20
CA GLN A 136 2.87 -25.02 7.55
C GLN A 136 1.34 -24.86 7.60
N GLY A 137 0.65 -24.87 6.45
CA GLY A 137 -0.77 -24.56 6.35
C GLY A 137 -1.09 -23.18 6.92
N THR A 138 -0.38 -22.15 6.45
CA THR A 138 -0.57 -20.74 6.82
C THR A 138 -1.04 -19.93 5.60
N LEU A 139 -1.48 -18.70 5.87
CA LEU A 139 -2.05 -17.81 4.86
C LEU A 139 -0.98 -16.91 4.23
N MET A 140 -1.15 -16.65 2.94
CA MET A 140 -0.46 -15.59 2.21
C MET A 140 -1.30 -14.29 2.25
N PRO A 141 -0.71 -13.13 2.55
CA PRO A 141 -1.41 -11.84 2.61
C PRO A 141 -2.20 -11.48 1.34
N GLY A 142 -3.28 -10.71 1.49
CA GLY A 142 -4.06 -10.16 0.36
C GLY A 142 -3.49 -8.85 -0.20
N ARG A 143 -2.51 -8.26 0.48
CA ARG A 143 -1.92 -6.96 0.12
C ARG A 143 -0.44 -6.86 0.46
N TYR A 144 0.34 -6.29 -0.46
CA TYR A 144 1.80 -6.17 -0.37
C TYR A 144 2.26 -4.74 -0.65
N ILE A 145 3.05 -4.16 0.25
CA ILE A 145 3.68 -2.85 0.03
C ILE A 145 5.15 -3.05 -0.28
N ARG A 146 5.61 -2.39 -1.35
CA ARG A 146 6.98 -2.45 -1.83
C ARG A 146 7.58 -1.05 -1.78
N VAL A 147 8.73 -0.95 -1.13
CA VAL A 147 9.42 0.31 -0.84
C VAL A 147 10.83 0.32 -1.46
N ARG A 148 11.07 -0.61 -2.38
CA ARG A 148 12.32 -0.83 -3.12
C ARG A 148 12.45 0.14 -4.29
N LYS A 149 13.69 0.50 -4.65
CA LYS A 149 13.97 1.44 -5.75
C LYS A 149 13.44 0.92 -7.09
N MET A 150 12.59 1.67 -7.77
CA MET A 150 11.92 1.24 -9.00
C MET A 150 12.91 0.89 -10.11
N LYS A 151 13.98 1.69 -10.27
CA LYS A 151 15.01 1.41 -11.27
C LYS A 151 15.77 0.12 -11.02
N GLU A 152 16.01 -0.22 -9.76
CA GLU A 152 16.67 -1.46 -9.39
C GLU A 152 15.78 -2.67 -9.69
N GLN A 153 14.50 -2.58 -9.32
CA GLN A 153 13.48 -3.61 -9.62
C GLN A 153 13.26 -3.81 -11.13
N GLU A 154 13.30 -2.73 -11.90
CA GLU A 154 13.17 -2.76 -13.35
C GLU A 154 14.37 -3.47 -13.99
N ALA A 155 15.59 -3.17 -13.51
CA ALA A 155 16.83 -3.70 -14.07
C ALA A 155 17.03 -5.20 -13.81
N ASP A 156 16.62 -5.70 -12.64
CA ASP A 156 16.82 -7.10 -12.27
C ASP A 156 15.62 -8.02 -12.55
N GLY A 157 14.58 -7.50 -13.22
CA GLY A 157 13.38 -8.24 -13.63
C GLY A 157 12.38 -8.49 -12.49
N ASP A 158 12.70 -8.08 -11.27
CA ASP A 158 11.87 -8.31 -10.09
C ASP A 158 10.52 -7.57 -10.18
N LEU A 159 10.49 -6.37 -10.78
CA LEU A 159 9.24 -5.63 -11.01
C LEU A 159 8.21 -6.44 -11.82
N LEU A 160 8.67 -7.13 -12.87
CA LEU A 160 7.83 -7.99 -13.71
C LEU A 160 7.41 -9.25 -12.95
N ALA A 161 8.35 -9.89 -12.25
CA ALA A 161 8.09 -11.12 -11.53
C ALA A 161 7.09 -10.92 -10.39
N PHE A 162 7.26 -9.86 -9.60
CA PHE A 162 6.36 -9.54 -8.51
C PHE A 162 4.96 -9.18 -9.02
N ALA A 163 4.85 -8.35 -10.06
CA ALA A 163 3.57 -8.03 -10.69
C ALA A 163 2.83 -9.29 -11.19
N ALA A 164 3.56 -10.20 -11.86
CA ALA A 164 3.01 -11.48 -12.31
C ALA A 164 2.56 -12.35 -11.12
N ALA A 165 3.33 -12.41 -10.05
CA ALA A 165 2.98 -13.15 -8.84
C ALA A 165 1.68 -12.62 -8.22
N MET A 166 1.50 -11.30 -8.14
CA MET A 166 0.28 -10.68 -7.60
C MET A 166 -0.96 -11.04 -8.43
N GLU A 167 -0.82 -11.07 -9.76
CA GLU A 167 -1.86 -11.59 -10.65
C GLU A 167 -2.13 -13.08 -10.39
N ILE A 168 -1.10 -13.90 -10.18
CA ILE A 168 -1.29 -15.34 -9.92
C ILE A 168 -2.06 -15.58 -8.63
N ILE A 169 -1.68 -14.90 -7.54
CA ILE A 169 -2.22 -15.15 -6.19
C ILE A 169 -3.50 -14.35 -5.89
N GLY A 170 -3.84 -13.35 -6.70
CA GLY A 170 -5.01 -12.49 -6.48
C GLY A 170 -4.81 -11.53 -5.30
N ALA A 171 -3.64 -10.92 -5.22
CA ALA A 171 -3.34 -9.91 -4.19
C ALA A 171 -3.14 -8.53 -4.82
N SER A 172 -3.41 -7.49 -4.02
CA SER A 172 -3.07 -6.11 -4.40
C SER A 172 -1.64 -5.78 -4.00
N TYR A 173 -1.00 -4.86 -4.72
CA TYR A 173 0.32 -4.39 -4.36
C TYR A 173 0.48 -2.90 -4.65
N VAL A 174 1.39 -2.27 -3.91
CA VAL A 174 1.76 -0.86 -4.03
C VAL A 174 3.27 -0.76 -4.24
N GLU A 175 3.67 0.00 -5.25
CA GLU A 175 5.07 0.35 -5.47
C GLU A 175 5.42 1.72 -4.87
N THR A 176 6.69 1.96 -4.61
CA THR A 176 7.17 3.28 -4.17
C THR A 176 8.10 3.86 -5.22
N LEU A 177 7.69 4.96 -5.84
CA LEU A 177 8.46 5.66 -6.86
C LEU A 177 9.77 6.23 -6.30
N ASP A 178 10.81 6.26 -7.12
CA ASP A 178 12.16 6.72 -6.76
C ASP A 178 12.17 8.22 -6.47
N THR A 179 11.32 9.01 -7.14
CA THR A 179 11.15 10.46 -6.95
C THR A 179 10.55 10.88 -5.58
N ARG A 180 10.61 10.02 -4.57
CA ARG A 180 10.23 10.28 -3.17
C ARG A 180 11.16 11.22 -2.40
N GLY A 181 12.27 11.70 -2.98
CA GLY A 181 13.16 12.71 -2.35
C GLY A 181 14.24 12.15 -1.43
N THR A 182 14.16 10.87 -1.09
CA THR A 182 15.19 10.11 -0.36
C THR A 182 16.10 9.30 -1.29
N ASP A 183 16.04 9.59 -2.59
CA ASP A 183 16.83 9.01 -3.68
C ASP A 183 18.22 9.65 -3.84
N GLY A 184 18.67 10.43 -2.85
CA GLY A 184 19.90 11.22 -2.91
C GLY A 184 19.75 12.56 -3.64
N SER A 185 18.55 12.88 -4.12
CA SER A 185 18.25 14.15 -4.82
C SER A 185 18.16 15.35 -3.87
N ASN A 186 17.77 15.13 -2.62
CA ASN A 186 17.80 16.16 -1.59
C ASN A 186 19.22 16.25 -1.01
N ILE A 187 19.98 17.24 -1.48
CA ILE A 187 21.37 17.50 -1.06
C ILE A 187 21.54 17.82 0.43
N HIS A 188 20.43 18.08 1.15
CA HIS A 188 20.41 18.34 2.57
C HIS A 188 20.11 17.08 3.41
N LEU A 189 19.73 15.96 2.77
CA LEU A 189 19.68 14.66 3.45
C LEU A 189 21.10 14.06 3.46
N GLY A 190 21.60 13.77 4.66
CA GLY A 190 22.87 13.06 4.88
C GLY A 190 22.73 11.53 4.80
N GLY A 191 21.48 11.04 4.70
CA GLY A 191 21.10 9.63 4.76
C GLY A 191 19.67 9.47 5.28
N PRO A 192 19.08 8.27 5.24
CA PRO A 192 17.75 7.99 5.78
C PRO A 192 17.53 8.46 7.23
N GLU A 193 18.56 8.39 8.07
CA GLU A 193 18.55 8.83 9.46
C GLU A 193 18.29 10.34 9.61
N THR A 194 18.60 11.13 8.58
CA THR A 194 18.38 12.59 8.57
C THR A 194 16.95 12.99 8.14
N ILE A 195 16.11 12.02 7.72
CA ILE A 195 14.70 12.26 7.36
C ILE A 195 13.92 12.85 8.55
N THR A 196 14.29 12.51 9.78
CA THR A 196 13.65 13.05 11.01
C THR A 196 13.68 14.58 11.10
N GLY A 197 14.56 15.26 10.36
CA GLY A 197 14.59 16.72 10.26
C GLY A 197 13.43 17.33 9.46
N TYR A 198 12.64 16.51 8.75
CA TYR A 198 11.55 16.95 7.88
C TYR A 198 10.20 16.48 8.43
N PHE A 199 9.67 17.20 9.43
CA PHE A 199 8.33 16.92 9.95
C PHE A 199 7.26 17.40 8.96
N GLY A 200 6.32 16.53 8.59
CA GLY A 200 5.22 16.83 7.66
C GLY A 200 5.51 16.56 6.17
N GLY A 201 6.63 15.91 5.85
CA GLY A 201 6.96 15.44 4.51
C GLY A 201 8.42 14.99 4.42
N VAL A 202 8.83 14.33 3.33
CA VAL A 202 10.18 13.72 3.21
C VAL A 202 11.23 14.65 2.56
N GLY A 203 10.96 15.95 2.49
CA GLY A 203 11.89 16.93 1.91
C GLY A 203 12.12 16.76 0.40
N GLN A 204 11.08 16.39 -0.38
CA GLN A 204 11.18 16.30 -1.83
C GLN A 204 11.64 17.63 -2.46
N PRO A 205 12.68 17.62 -3.34
CA PRO A 205 13.09 18.81 -4.09
C PRO A 205 11.95 19.40 -4.93
N ASN A 206 11.97 20.71 -5.18
CA ASN A 206 10.87 21.46 -5.83
C ASN A 206 10.34 20.83 -7.15
N GLY A 207 11.23 20.27 -7.98
CA GLY A 207 10.84 19.66 -9.26
C GLY A 207 10.28 18.24 -9.14
N HIS A 208 10.28 17.62 -7.97
CA HIS A 208 9.94 16.21 -7.81
C HIS A 208 8.47 15.90 -8.00
N ALA A 209 7.56 16.86 -7.80
CA ALA A 209 6.14 16.61 -8.05
C ALA A 209 5.89 16.20 -9.52
N LEU A 210 6.44 16.96 -10.48
CA LEU A 210 6.28 16.64 -11.90
C LEU A 210 7.14 15.45 -12.34
N LYS A 211 8.31 15.22 -11.72
CA LYS A 211 9.09 14.00 -11.96
C LYS A 211 8.35 12.75 -11.46
N TRP A 212 7.66 12.83 -10.33
CA TRP A 212 6.83 11.76 -9.79
C TRP A 212 5.70 11.41 -10.72
N LEU A 213 5.04 12.42 -11.31
CA LEU A 213 4.02 12.20 -12.32
C LEU A 213 4.58 11.51 -13.58
N ASP A 214 5.72 11.99 -14.07
CA ASP A 214 6.40 11.40 -15.24
C ASP A 214 6.83 9.96 -14.97
N GLU A 215 7.45 9.70 -13.82
CA GLU A 215 7.85 8.36 -13.37
C GLU A 215 6.64 7.44 -13.20
N TYR A 216 5.55 7.92 -12.60
CA TYR A 216 4.31 7.17 -12.47
C TYR A 216 3.79 6.75 -13.85
N LEU A 217 3.64 7.69 -14.78
CA LEU A 217 3.12 7.41 -16.11
C LEU A 217 4.03 6.46 -16.90
N TYR A 218 5.35 6.54 -16.72
CA TYR A 218 6.29 5.56 -17.25
C TYR A 218 5.97 4.13 -16.77
N TYR A 219 5.91 3.91 -15.46
CA TYR A 219 5.69 2.58 -14.90
C TYR A 219 4.26 2.08 -15.08
N TYR A 220 3.27 2.98 -15.03
CA TYR A 220 1.87 2.65 -15.30
C TYR A 220 1.69 2.15 -16.73
N THR A 221 2.18 2.90 -17.73
CA THR A 221 1.99 2.54 -19.14
C THR A 221 2.86 1.37 -19.60
N ARG A 222 4.04 1.17 -19.00
CA ARG A 222 4.98 0.10 -19.43
C ARG A 222 4.92 -1.17 -18.60
N TYR A 223 4.48 -1.11 -17.35
CA TYR A 223 4.50 -2.25 -16.44
C TYR A 223 3.13 -2.49 -15.78
N GLY A 224 2.15 -1.61 -16.01
CA GLY A 224 0.82 -1.76 -15.40
C GLY A 224 0.78 -1.43 -13.91
N VAL A 225 1.79 -0.72 -13.37
CA VAL A 225 1.89 -0.34 -11.95
C VAL A 225 0.78 0.64 -11.60
N ARG A 226 -0.32 0.10 -11.07
CA ARG A 226 -1.54 0.88 -10.79
C ARG A 226 -1.48 1.67 -9.49
N GLN A 227 -0.99 1.05 -8.41
CA GLN A 227 -0.97 1.66 -7.08
C GLN A 227 0.43 2.10 -6.68
N VAL A 228 0.56 3.35 -6.25
CA VAL A 228 1.84 3.90 -5.76
C VAL A 228 1.74 4.53 -4.36
N LEU A 229 2.83 4.51 -3.62
CA LEU A 229 2.95 5.20 -2.34
C LEU A 229 3.10 6.71 -2.57
N ASN A 230 2.36 7.51 -1.80
CA ASN A 230 2.37 8.96 -1.86
C ASN A 230 2.77 9.56 -0.51
N VAL A 231 3.66 10.55 -0.53
CA VAL A 231 4.37 11.08 0.66
C VAL A 231 4.33 12.61 0.76
N ASN A 232 3.74 13.29 -0.23
CA ASN A 232 3.80 14.75 -0.35
C ASN A 232 2.44 15.32 -0.80
N PRO A 233 1.95 16.41 -0.19
CA PRO A 233 0.66 17.02 -0.56
C PRO A 233 0.54 17.41 -2.04
N GLY A 234 1.63 17.87 -2.66
CA GLY A 234 1.68 18.21 -4.08
C GLY A 234 1.50 16.98 -4.98
N THR A 235 2.21 15.89 -4.72
CA THR A 235 2.01 14.64 -5.48
C THR A 235 0.66 13.99 -5.19
N VAL A 236 0.08 14.20 -4.00
CA VAL A 236 -1.32 13.83 -3.70
C VAL A 236 -2.29 14.59 -4.59
N LEU A 237 -2.13 15.92 -4.72
CA LEU A 237 -2.94 16.73 -5.63
C LEU A 237 -2.76 16.28 -7.09
N LEU A 238 -1.53 16.04 -7.55
CA LEU A 238 -1.29 15.56 -8.91
C LEU A 238 -1.98 14.21 -9.18
N GLY A 239 -1.99 13.31 -8.18
CA GLY A 239 -2.74 12.05 -8.28
C GLY A 239 -4.26 12.28 -8.42
N TYR A 240 -4.83 13.23 -7.66
CA TYR A 240 -6.24 13.62 -7.79
C TYR A 240 -6.56 14.20 -9.17
N LEU A 241 -5.72 15.11 -9.68
CA LEU A 241 -5.91 15.71 -11.00
C LEU A 241 -5.79 14.66 -12.11
N LEU A 242 -4.80 13.77 -12.02
CA LEU A 242 -4.59 12.70 -13.00
C LEU A 242 -5.78 11.73 -13.05
N HIS A 243 -6.31 11.36 -11.88
CA HIS A 243 -7.55 10.60 -11.81
C HIS A 243 -8.72 11.38 -12.40
N ARG A 244 -8.88 12.66 -12.07
CA ARG A 244 -9.97 13.48 -12.60
C ARG A 244 -9.94 13.57 -14.14
N LEU A 245 -8.75 13.62 -14.74
CA LEU A 245 -8.55 13.61 -16.20
C LEU A 245 -9.00 12.31 -16.87
N GLY A 246 -9.01 11.18 -16.16
CA GLY A 246 -9.45 9.89 -16.70
C GLY A 246 -8.43 8.76 -16.61
N VAL A 247 -7.21 9.00 -16.13
CA VAL A 247 -6.20 7.94 -15.93
C VAL A 247 -6.51 7.13 -14.67
N ASP A 248 -6.51 5.80 -14.73
CA ASP A 248 -6.90 4.92 -13.61
C ASP A 248 -5.75 4.72 -12.62
N ILE A 249 -5.23 5.84 -12.10
CA ILE A 249 -4.25 5.87 -11.02
C ILE A 249 -4.89 5.52 -9.69
N GLU A 250 -4.12 4.80 -8.87
CA GLU A 250 -4.38 4.61 -7.47
C GLU A 250 -3.14 4.97 -6.67
N PHE A 251 -3.32 5.52 -5.47
CA PHE A 251 -2.26 5.73 -4.53
C PHE A 251 -2.72 5.48 -3.10
N LYS A 252 -1.75 5.20 -2.24
CA LYS A 252 -1.95 5.23 -0.79
C LYS A 252 -1.10 6.29 -0.12
N ILE A 253 -1.56 6.82 0.99
CA ILE A 253 -0.77 7.74 1.81
C ILE A 253 0.25 6.95 2.63
N SER A 254 1.47 7.50 2.75
CA SER A 254 2.52 6.97 3.61
C SER A 254 2.37 7.42 5.06
N VAL A 255 2.91 6.61 5.98
CA VAL A 255 3.04 6.99 7.40
C VAL A 255 3.83 8.29 7.57
N PHE A 256 4.82 8.51 6.70
CA PHE A 256 5.68 9.69 6.72
C PHE A 256 4.96 11.00 6.36
N MET A 257 3.72 10.95 5.86
CA MET A 257 2.92 12.16 5.62
C MET A 257 2.31 12.73 6.92
N GLY A 258 2.27 11.96 8.02
CA GLY A 258 1.88 12.48 9.34
C GLY A 258 0.38 12.69 9.53
N ASN A 259 -0.45 11.71 9.17
CA ASN A 259 -1.89 11.78 9.44
C ASN A 259 -2.19 11.39 10.90
N ASP A 260 -2.02 12.35 11.80
CA ASP A 260 -2.03 12.13 13.25
C ASP A 260 -3.39 12.24 13.93
N ASN A 261 -4.43 12.70 13.23
CA ASN A 261 -5.73 12.99 13.84
C ASN A 261 -6.88 13.04 12.80
N PRO A 262 -8.15 13.02 13.24
CA PRO A 262 -9.29 13.04 12.32
C PRO A 262 -9.36 14.29 11.42
N TYR A 263 -8.81 15.44 11.84
CA TYR A 263 -8.86 16.66 11.04
C TYR A 263 -7.90 16.61 9.85
N ALA A 264 -6.71 16.00 10.03
CA ALA A 264 -5.79 15.73 8.92
C ALA A 264 -6.44 14.79 7.88
N ALA A 265 -7.12 13.75 8.36
CA ALA A 265 -7.87 12.85 7.49
C ALA A 265 -9.05 13.55 6.81
N LEU A 266 -9.83 14.37 7.53
CA LEU A 266 -10.94 15.14 6.99
C LEU A 266 -10.48 16.06 5.85
N TRP A 267 -9.39 16.81 6.05
CA TRP A 267 -8.82 17.66 5.01
C TRP A 267 -8.43 16.86 3.76
N THR A 268 -7.77 15.72 3.95
CA THR A 268 -7.35 14.84 2.85
C THR A 268 -8.55 14.27 2.08
N LEU A 269 -9.61 13.84 2.79
CA LEU A 269 -10.82 13.31 2.17
C LEU A 269 -11.69 14.39 1.49
N ILE A 270 -11.68 15.63 1.98
CA ILE A 270 -12.30 16.76 1.27
C ILE A 270 -11.62 16.97 -0.08
N GLY A 271 -10.28 16.95 -0.12
CA GLY A 271 -9.52 17.02 -1.38
C GLY A 271 -9.88 15.86 -2.32
N ALA A 272 -9.93 14.62 -1.80
CA ALA A 272 -10.37 13.46 -2.57
C ALA A 272 -11.79 13.63 -3.14
N LYS A 273 -12.72 14.21 -2.36
CA LYS A 273 -14.10 14.43 -2.78
C LYS A 273 -14.23 15.49 -3.87
N LEU A 274 -13.45 16.56 -3.79
CA LEU A 274 -13.45 17.65 -4.77
C LEU A 274 -13.11 17.14 -6.19
N PHE A 275 -12.22 16.15 -6.28
CA PHE A 275 -11.72 15.59 -7.55
C PHE A 275 -12.24 14.18 -7.86
N ALA A 276 -13.22 13.68 -7.11
CA ALA A 276 -13.83 12.38 -7.39
C ALA A 276 -14.52 12.36 -8.76
N ARG A 277 -14.53 11.20 -9.42
CA ARG A 277 -15.30 11.00 -10.66
C ARG A 277 -16.79 10.83 -10.37
N GLU A 278 -17.62 10.87 -11.42
CA GLU A 278 -19.10 10.75 -11.31
C GLU A 278 -19.56 9.48 -10.58
N GLY A 279 -18.81 8.37 -10.70
CA GLY A 279 -19.07 7.14 -9.96
C GLY A 279 -18.68 7.16 -8.48
N GLY A 280 -18.26 8.31 -7.93
CA GLY A 280 -17.81 8.45 -6.55
C GLY A 280 -16.39 7.92 -6.28
N THR A 281 -15.66 7.48 -7.31
CA THR A 281 -14.33 6.90 -7.15
C THR A 281 -13.25 7.97 -6.95
N SER A 282 -12.22 7.61 -6.18
CA SER A 282 -11.04 8.42 -5.88
C SER A 282 -9.78 7.60 -6.13
N PRO A 283 -8.64 8.23 -6.50
CA PRO A 283 -7.38 7.50 -6.59
C PRO A 283 -6.78 7.20 -5.21
N LEU A 284 -7.24 7.86 -4.15
CA LEU A 284 -6.84 7.52 -2.78
C LEU A 284 -7.51 6.20 -2.37
N VAL A 285 -6.77 5.10 -2.42
CA VAL A 285 -7.30 3.74 -2.09
C VAL A 285 -6.79 3.20 -0.76
N GLY A 286 -5.76 3.82 -0.19
CA GLY A 286 -5.19 3.44 1.10
C GLY A 286 -4.79 4.65 1.92
N PHE A 287 -5.17 4.67 3.18
CA PHE A 287 -4.89 5.76 4.11
C PHE A 287 -4.13 5.22 5.30
N ASN A 288 -2.82 5.42 5.29
CA ASN A 288 -1.98 4.99 6.40
C ASN A 288 -2.07 6.02 7.53
N TRP A 289 -2.43 5.53 8.71
CA TRP A 289 -2.39 6.33 9.92
C TRP A 289 -0.96 6.47 10.42
N SER A 290 -0.68 7.55 11.15
CA SER A 290 0.55 7.60 11.92
C SER A 290 0.49 6.63 13.11
N ASN A 291 1.65 6.30 13.66
CA ASN A 291 1.75 5.39 14.80
C ASN A 291 1.25 5.99 16.12
N SER A 292 0.84 7.26 16.13
CA SER A 292 0.32 7.96 17.32
C SER A 292 -1.20 7.92 17.45
N VAL A 293 -1.94 7.56 16.40
CA VAL A 293 -3.41 7.52 16.44
C VAL A 293 -3.92 6.40 17.34
N ASN A 294 -5.20 6.44 17.73
CA ASN A 294 -5.91 5.40 18.47
C ASN A 294 -7.20 4.98 17.74
N ASN A 295 -7.94 4.02 18.31
CA ASN A 295 -9.21 3.54 17.76
C ASN A 295 -10.27 4.65 17.60
N GLU A 296 -10.42 5.52 18.60
CA GLU A 296 -11.36 6.66 18.55
C GLU A 296 -11.08 7.57 17.33
N THR A 297 -9.82 7.79 16.98
CA THR A 297 -9.43 8.55 15.77
C THR A 297 -9.95 7.88 14.50
N MET A 298 -9.83 6.56 14.40
CA MET A 298 -10.31 5.78 13.26
C MET A 298 -11.85 5.78 13.20
N GLU A 299 -12.53 5.64 14.34
CA GLU A 299 -13.99 5.65 14.46
C GLU A 299 -14.59 7.00 14.04
N ILE A 300 -14.04 8.12 14.54
CA ILE A 300 -14.46 9.47 14.13
C ILE A 300 -14.26 9.65 12.63
N THR A 301 -13.14 9.17 12.10
CA THR A 301 -12.83 9.28 10.67
C THR A 301 -13.77 8.42 9.83
N ALA A 302 -14.13 7.22 10.31
CA ALA A 302 -15.06 6.34 9.62
C ALA A 302 -16.42 7.02 9.38
N GLN A 303 -16.88 7.86 10.32
CA GLN A 303 -18.15 8.59 10.18
C GLN A 303 -18.17 9.47 8.94
N PHE A 304 -17.24 10.43 8.83
CA PHE A 304 -17.22 11.33 7.67
C PHE A 304 -16.67 10.65 6.41
N ARG A 305 -15.82 9.61 6.52
CA ARG A 305 -15.44 8.78 5.37
C ARG A 305 -16.68 8.18 4.70
N ARG A 306 -17.61 7.64 5.49
CA ARG A 306 -18.89 7.11 4.99
C ARG A 306 -19.78 8.21 4.42
N GLU A 307 -19.93 9.34 5.12
CA GLU A 307 -20.75 10.48 4.64
C GLU A 307 -20.24 11.05 3.30
N LEU A 308 -18.92 11.02 3.08
CA LEU A 308 -18.31 11.41 1.81
C LEU A 308 -18.43 10.33 0.70
N GLY A 309 -18.93 9.14 1.03
CA GLY A 309 -19.09 8.01 0.10
C GLY A 309 -17.80 7.23 -0.16
N PHE A 310 -16.87 7.23 0.79
CA PHE A 310 -15.54 6.61 0.66
C PHE A 310 -15.33 5.37 1.54
N GLU A 311 -16.38 4.82 2.14
CA GLU A 311 -16.29 3.65 3.02
C GLU A 311 -15.62 2.45 2.34
N ASP A 312 -16.02 2.15 1.10
CA ASP A 312 -15.44 1.06 0.28
C ASP A 312 -14.27 1.49 -0.60
N VAL A 313 -14.00 2.81 -0.68
CA VAL A 313 -12.97 3.38 -1.56
C VAL A 313 -11.65 3.55 -0.83
N VAL A 314 -11.69 4.15 0.37
CA VAL A 314 -10.50 4.52 1.14
C VAL A 314 -10.32 3.54 2.29
N ARG A 315 -9.40 2.59 2.11
CA ARG A 315 -9.05 1.62 3.16
C ARG A 315 -8.21 2.29 4.23
N PHE A 316 -8.57 2.07 5.50
CA PHE A 316 -7.68 2.43 6.61
C PHE A 316 -6.59 1.39 6.74
N GLU A 317 -5.33 1.81 6.62
CA GLU A 317 -4.19 0.91 6.79
C GLU A 317 -3.61 1.16 8.17
N HIS A 318 -3.77 0.18 9.06
CA HIS A 318 -3.43 0.27 10.47
C HIS A 318 -2.20 -0.59 10.78
N HIS A 319 -1.12 0.01 11.28
CA HIS A 319 0.06 -0.76 11.68
C HIS A 319 -0.22 -1.60 12.93
N ILE A 320 -0.13 -2.91 12.77
CA ILE A 320 -0.28 -3.88 13.85
C ILE A 320 1.06 -4.11 14.53
N THR A 321 2.08 -4.44 13.73
CA THR A 321 3.47 -4.56 14.16
C THR A 321 4.33 -3.61 13.36
N GLU A 322 5.39 -3.12 13.98
CA GLU A 322 6.34 -2.17 13.39
C GLU A 322 7.76 -2.70 13.46
N THR A 323 8.66 -2.15 12.63
CA THR A 323 10.07 -2.54 12.68
C THR A 323 10.64 -2.31 14.07
N TRP A 324 11.54 -3.19 14.52
CA TRP A 324 12.10 -3.12 15.87
C TRP A 324 12.84 -1.81 16.12
N LYS A 325 13.56 -1.33 15.11
CA LYS A 325 14.37 -0.10 15.20
C LYS A 325 13.75 1.08 14.46
N SER A 326 14.18 2.27 14.87
CA SER A 326 14.17 3.52 14.10
C SER A 326 12.83 4.22 13.81
N ILE A 327 11.66 3.59 14.01
CA ILE A 327 10.36 4.24 13.72
C ILE A 327 9.42 4.41 14.92
N VAL A 328 9.38 3.46 15.86
CA VAL A 328 8.48 3.50 17.02
C VAL A 328 9.16 3.07 18.31
N ARG A 329 8.51 3.38 19.44
CA ARG A 329 8.85 2.78 20.73
C ARG A 329 8.35 1.33 20.78
N GLN A 330 9.21 0.43 21.23
CA GLN A 330 8.90 -0.99 21.41
C GLN A 330 8.55 -1.33 22.88
N PRO A 331 7.80 -2.42 23.15
CA PRO A 331 7.15 -3.31 22.17
C PRO A 331 5.97 -2.63 21.48
N TYR A 332 5.87 -2.76 20.16
CA TYR A 332 4.78 -2.24 19.35
C TYR A 332 3.99 -3.41 18.73
N ASN A 333 2.88 -3.75 19.36
CA ASN A 333 1.90 -4.71 18.85
C ASN A 333 0.48 -4.22 19.18
N ARG A 334 -0.27 -3.84 18.14
CA ARG A 334 -1.60 -3.24 18.24
C ARG A 334 -2.71 -4.19 17.80
N ARG A 335 -2.44 -5.50 17.84
CA ARG A 335 -3.41 -6.54 17.47
C ARG A 335 -4.69 -6.45 18.31
N ASP A 336 -4.56 -6.21 19.62
CA ASP A 336 -5.73 -6.04 20.49
C ASP A 336 -6.56 -4.81 20.14
N GLU A 337 -5.93 -3.73 19.69
CA GLU A 337 -6.63 -2.52 19.24
C GLU A 337 -7.42 -2.80 17.96
N LEU A 338 -6.82 -3.50 16.99
CA LEU A 338 -7.53 -3.95 15.78
C LEU A 338 -8.77 -4.77 16.13
N LEU A 339 -8.64 -5.73 17.06
CA LEU A 339 -9.74 -6.61 17.45
C LEU A 339 -10.89 -5.89 18.18
N GLN A 340 -10.69 -4.64 18.62
CA GLN A 340 -11.73 -3.81 19.23
C GLN A 340 -12.55 -3.01 18.22
N ILE A 341 -12.03 -2.79 17.00
CA ILE A 341 -12.69 -1.95 15.98
C ILE A 341 -13.14 -2.73 14.74
N ALA A 342 -12.57 -3.91 14.51
CA ALA A 342 -12.78 -4.71 13.31
C ALA A 342 -14.19 -5.34 13.21
N ASP A 343 -15.08 -5.14 14.18
CA ASP A 343 -16.49 -5.57 14.12
C ASP A 343 -17.47 -4.46 13.72
N HIS A 344 -17.01 -3.21 13.62
CA HIS A 344 -17.90 -2.07 13.32
C HIS A 344 -17.27 -0.96 12.46
N VAL A 345 -15.95 -0.99 12.22
CA VAL A 345 -15.28 -0.12 11.24
C VAL A 345 -14.87 -0.95 10.02
N PRO A 346 -15.55 -0.80 8.86
CA PRO A 346 -15.27 -1.61 7.68
C PRO A 346 -14.03 -1.12 6.92
N ASN A 347 -13.57 -1.94 5.97
CA ASN A 347 -12.47 -1.61 5.05
C ASN A 347 -11.19 -1.17 5.79
N ILE A 348 -10.70 -2.05 6.67
CA ILE A 348 -9.42 -1.93 7.39
C ILE A 348 -8.41 -2.91 6.79
N SER A 349 -7.16 -2.48 6.72
CA SER A 349 -5.99 -3.32 6.50
C SER A 349 -5.18 -3.46 7.78
N ALA A 350 -4.89 -4.70 8.17
CA ALA A 350 -3.94 -5.03 9.23
C ALA A 350 -2.54 -5.11 8.64
N LYS A 351 -1.77 -4.04 8.79
CA LYS A 351 -0.47 -3.86 8.16
C LYS A 351 0.67 -4.25 9.10
N HIS A 352 1.60 -5.06 8.60
CA HIS A 352 2.75 -5.56 9.37
C HIS A 352 4.06 -5.09 8.72
N GLU A 353 4.78 -4.21 9.42
CA GLU A 353 6.09 -3.66 9.01
C GLU A 353 7.26 -4.39 9.68
N GLY A 354 7.00 -5.10 10.80
CA GLY A 354 7.97 -5.93 11.53
C GLY A 354 7.34 -7.23 12.04
N GLY A 355 8.17 -8.10 12.64
CA GLY A 355 7.69 -9.32 13.29
C GLY A 355 6.96 -9.04 14.62
N ASP A 356 6.47 -10.08 15.28
CA ASP A 356 6.01 -9.93 16.68
C ASP A 356 7.21 -9.50 17.56
N PRO A 357 7.04 -8.50 18.46
CA PRO A 357 8.17 -7.87 19.18
C PRO A 357 9.09 -8.86 19.91
N GLU A 358 8.55 -9.92 20.51
CA GLU A 358 9.32 -10.93 21.23
C GLU A 358 10.18 -11.83 20.32
N ILE A 359 9.85 -11.91 19.03
CA ILE A 359 10.62 -12.66 18.03
C ILE A 359 11.63 -11.73 17.36
N ASP A 360 11.17 -10.58 16.89
CA ASP A 360 11.99 -9.62 16.13
C ASP A 360 13.17 -9.10 16.96
N SER A 361 12.91 -8.74 18.24
CA SER A 361 13.95 -8.27 19.16
C SER A 361 15.03 -9.30 19.50
N ALA A 362 14.72 -10.58 19.33
CA ALA A 362 15.63 -11.68 19.60
C ALA A 362 16.47 -12.09 18.37
N ARG A 363 16.20 -11.50 17.20
CA ARG A 363 17.02 -11.74 15.99
C ARG A 363 18.41 -11.13 16.17
N GLU A 364 19.40 -11.77 15.55
CA GLU A 364 20.75 -11.21 15.45
C GLU A 364 20.74 -9.88 14.67
N HIS A 365 19.93 -9.83 13.61
CA HIS A 365 19.57 -8.61 12.90
C HIS A 365 18.06 -8.34 13.08
N PRO A 366 17.66 -7.59 14.13
CA PRO A 366 16.29 -7.13 14.27
C PRO A 366 15.92 -6.18 13.13
N SER A 367 14.66 -6.18 12.74
CA SER A 367 14.17 -5.35 11.64
C SER A 367 14.39 -3.86 11.89
N ASP A 368 14.77 -3.14 10.83
CA ASP A 368 14.99 -1.70 10.84
C ASP A 368 14.29 -1.07 9.64
N ILE A 369 13.51 0.00 9.85
CA ILE A 369 12.89 0.76 8.75
C ILE A 369 13.95 1.33 7.79
N LEU A 370 15.17 1.56 8.29
CA LEU A 370 16.25 2.12 7.47
C LEU A 370 16.78 1.11 6.45
N ASP A 371 16.59 -0.19 6.65
CA ASP A 371 16.95 -1.23 5.67
C ASP A 371 16.16 -1.06 4.35
N TYR A 372 15.05 -0.34 4.36
CA TYR A 372 14.20 -0.12 3.18
C TYR A 372 14.87 0.79 2.13
N PHE A 373 15.89 1.55 2.54
CA PHE A 373 16.60 2.51 1.70
C PHE A 373 17.91 1.96 1.13
N ARG A 374 18.33 0.77 1.59
CA ARG A 374 19.56 0.10 1.19
C ARG A 374 19.47 -0.45 -0.22
N ASP A 375 20.60 -0.48 -0.91
CA ASP A 375 20.71 -1.10 -2.22
C ASP A 375 20.82 -2.62 -2.08
N LYS A 376 20.25 -3.38 -3.03
CA LYS A 376 20.33 -4.85 -3.02
C LYS A 376 21.78 -5.33 -3.05
N GLU A 377 22.61 -4.70 -3.87
CA GLU A 377 24.04 -5.03 -3.96
C GLU A 377 24.76 -4.83 -2.62
N GLU A 378 24.41 -3.76 -1.90
CA GLU A 378 24.97 -3.44 -0.59
C GLU A 378 24.52 -4.48 0.46
N ILE A 379 23.23 -4.84 0.47
CA ILE A 379 22.68 -5.91 1.33
C ILE A 379 23.38 -7.25 1.09
N ILE A 380 23.62 -7.62 -0.17
CA ILE A 380 24.30 -8.87 -0.51
C ILE A 380 25.77 -8.80 -0.08
N ALA A 381 26.44 -7.68 -0.34
CA ALA A 381 27.86 -7.50 -0.01
C ALA A 381 28.12 -7.47 1.51
N SER A 382 27.19 -6.95 2.30
CA SER A 382 27.28 -6.96 3.77
C SER A 382 26.98 -8.33 4.39
N GLY A 383 26.35 -9.25 3.63
CA GLY A 383 25.92 -10.56 4.12
C GLY A 383 24.55 -10.55 4.80
N ASP A 384 23.78 -9.48 4.69
CA ASP A 384 22.50 -9.32 5.41
C ASP A 384 21.32 -9.96 4.68
N TRP A 385 21.51 -10.51 3.47
CA TRP A 385 20.43 -11.04 2.64
C TRP A 385 19.54 -12.06 3.36
N ASP A 386 20.16 -13.05 4.04
CA ASP A 386 19.42 -14.10 4.75
C ASP A 386 18.72 -13.54 5.99
N ALA A 387 19.33 -12.57 6.66
CA ALA A 387 18.77 -11.92 7.83
C ALA A 387 17.53 -11.08 7.48
N LEU A 388 17.59 -10.31 6.39
CA LEU A 388 16.44 -9.56 5.88
C LEU A 388 15.35 -10.48 5.31
N THR A 389 15.73 -11.61 4.72
CA THR A 389 14.78 -12.67 4.34
C THR A 389 14.05 -13.19 5.59
N GLN A 390 14.77 -13.44 6.68
CA GLN A 390 14.16 -13.86 7.95
C GLN A 390 13.23 -12.79 8.52
N ASN A 391 13.61 -11.50 8.51
CA ASN A 391 12.72 -10.42 8.93
C ASN A 391 11.44 -10.38 8.07
N PHE A 392 11.54 -10.65 6.76
CA PHE A 392 10.37 -10.79 5.90
C PHE A 392 9.46 -11.95 6.33
N LEU A 393 10.04 -13.11 6.64
CA LEU A 393 9.28 -14.26 7.11
C LEU A 393 8.64 -14.04 8.49
N ASP A 394 9.28 -13.29 9.38
CA ASP A 394 8.71 -12.95 10.69
C ASP A 394 7.48 -12.05 10.56
N LYS A 395 7.44 -11.16 9.56
CA LYS A 395 6.25 -10.39 9.20
C LYS A 395 5.12 -11.30 8.73
N ILE A 396 5.42 -12.33 7.91
CA ILE A 396 4.42 -13.32 7.48
C ILE A 396 3.85 -14.10 8.68
N ASP A 397 4.70 -14.43 9.65
CA ASP A 397 4.26 -15.07 10.89
C ASP A 397 3.35 -14.15 11.72
N ALA A 398 3.71 -12.85 11.84
CA ALA A 398 2.89 -11.86 12.53
C ALA A 398 1.52 -11.65 11.85
N VAL A 399 1.48 -11.62 10.51
CA VAL A 399 0.22 -11.59 9.72
C VAL A 399 -0.66 -12.78 10.09
N ASN A 400 -0.09 -13.99 10.16
CA ASN A 400 -0.83 -15.20 10.47
C ASN A 400 -1.34 -15.23 11.91
N ARG A 401 -0.59 -14.67 12.87
CA ARG A 401 -1.07 -14.50 14.25
C ARG A 401 -2.23 -13.52 14.34
N THR A 402 -2.23 -12.47 13.51
CA THR A 402 -3.37 -11.55 13.41
C THR A 402 -4.59 -12.23 12.81
N ALA A 403 -4.43 -13.01 11.73
CA ALA A 403 -5.52 -13.80 11.15
C ALA A 403 -6.09 -14.83 12.14
N TRP A 404 -5.23 -15.47 12.92
CA TRP A 404 -5.61 -16.40 13.99
C TRP A 404 -6.49 -15.70 15.03
N ALA A 405 -6.03 -14.55 15.55
CA ALA A 405 -6.76 -13.81 16.58
C ALA A 405 -8.10 -13.25 16.08
N LEU A 406 -8.19 -12.83 14.80
CA LEU A 406 -9.45 -12.46 14.17
C LEU A 406 -10.41 -13.66 14.14
N THR A 407 -9.90 -14.83 13.73
CA THR A 407 -10.68 -16.06 13.62
C THR A 407 -11.23 -16.51 14.98
N GLU A 408 -10.43 -16.44 16.04
CA GLU A 408 -10.87 -16.77 17.42
C GLU A 408 -12.05 -15.92 17.90
N ARG A 409 -12.23 -14.71 17.33
CA ARG A 409 -13.32 -13.79 17.67
C ARG A 409 -14.48 -13.80 16.68
N GLY A 410 -14.50 -14.72 15.71
CA GLY A 410 -15.53 -14.72 14.65
C GLY A 410 -15.42 -13.51 13.72
N LEU A 411 -14.24 -12.89 13.63
CA LEU A 411 -13.97 -11.84 12.65
C LEU A 411 -13.38 -12.44 11.38
N SER A 412 -13.71 -11.82 10.25
CA SER A 412 -13.23 -12.29 8.94
C SER A 412 -11.97 -11.53 8.50
N PHE A 413 -11.32 -12.06 7.48
CA PHE A 413 -10.09 -11.48 6.93
C PHE A 413 -10.00 -11.73 5.41
N ILE A 414 -9.20 -10.92 4.72
CA ILE A 414 -8.92 -11.05 3.29
C ILE A 414 -7.45 -11.44 3.12
N ALA A 415 -7.23 -12.68 2.69
CA ALA A 415 -5.93 -13.22 2.27
C ALA A 415 -5.80 -13.19 0.73
N ALA A 416 -4.72 -13.73 0.16
CA ALA A 416 -4.55 -13.87 -1.29
C ALA A 416 -5.70 -14.68 -1.92
N THR A 417 -6.60 -14.01 -2.64
CA THR A 417 -7.95 -14.55 -2.93
C THR A 417 -7.96 -15.68 -3.95
N ARG A 418 -6.87 -15.88 -4.70
CA ARG A 418 -6.76 -17.01 -5.64
C ARG A 418 -6.02 -18.20 -5.03
N LEU A 419 -5.40 -18.06 -3.85
CA LEU A 419 -4.73 -19.16 -3.14
C LEU A 419 -5.66 -19.84 -2.13
N HIS A 420 -6.38 -19.02 -1.34
CA HIS A 420 -7.19 -19.49 -0.22
C HIS A 420 -8.67 -19.46 -0.58
N HIS A 421 -9.14 -20.58 -1.13
CA HIS A 421 -10.50 -20.78 -1.64
C HIS A 421 -11.48 -21.27 -0.58
#